data_AF-A0A847GU99-F1
#
_entry.id   AF-A0A847GU99-F1
#
_cell.length_a   1.000
_cell.length_b   1.000
_cell.length_c   1.000
_cell.angle_alpha   90.00
_cell.angle_beta   90.00
_cell.angle_gamma   90.00
#
_symmetry.space_group_name_H-M   'P 1'
#
loop_
_entity.id
_entity.type
_entity.pdbx_description
1 polymer ?
#
loop_
_entity_poly.entity_id
_entity_poly.type
_entity_poly.pdbx_seq_one_letter_code
_entity_poly.pdbx_strand_id
1 'polypeptide(L)'
;MSQLALDVGGAHVKFSDGLAWTGSIPWPLWKSPDQLAGRLRTILASAEDCTAVAVTMTGELADCYPSKAAGVNHILASVCEAAGRLPVRVYLTDGRLVSPAAALAAPILAAASNWHALARLAG
;
A
#
# COMPACT_ATOMS: atom_id res chain seq x y z
N MET A 1 -18.09 7.37 -5.63
CA MET A 1 -17.40 6.07 -5.44
C MET A 1 -15.98 6.23 -5.93
N SER A 2 -15.07 6.62 -5.04
CA SER A 2 -13.65 6.80 -5.37
C SER A 2 -12.86 5.58 -4.92
N GLN A 3 -11.89 5.15 -5.73
CA GLN A 3 -10.86 4.21 -5.27
C GLN A 3 -9.71 5.04 -4.70
N LEU A 4 -9.14 4.61 -3.57
CA LEU A 4 -7.94 5.23 -3.05
C LEU A 4 -6.71 4.35 -3.28
N ALA A 5 -5.73 4.88 -4.00
CA ALA A 5 -4.42 4.26 -4.12
C ALA A 5 -3.51 4.68 -2.97
N LEU A 6 -2.77 3.72 -2.40
CA LEU A 6 -1.72 3.93 -1.41
C LEU A 6 -0.37 3.43 -1.97
N ASP A 7 0.68 4.24 -1.83
CA ASP A 7 2.08 3.81 -1.96
C ASP A 7 2.70 3.84 -0.56
N VAL A 8 2.84 2.66 0.05
CA VAL A 8 3.46 2.50 1.37
C VAL A 8 4.98 2.43 1.20
N GLY A 9 5.65 3.55 1.37
CA GLY A 9 7.11 3.64 1.32
C GLY A 9 7.79 3.53 2.69
N GLY A 10 9.12 3.40 2.68
CA GLY A 10 9.89 3.29 3.92
C GLY A 10 9.92 4.58 4.76
N ALA A 11 9.82 5.75 4.11
CA ALA A 11 9.89 7.06 4.78
C ALA A 11 8.61 7.89 4.69
N HIS A 12 7.73 7.56 3.73
CA HIS A 12 6.50 8.29 3.45
C HIS A 12 5.42 7.33 3.01
N VAL A 13 4.18 7.61 3.38
CA VAL A 13 2.99 7.04 2.74
C VAL A 13 2.44 8.08 1.80
N LYS A 14 2.18 7.70 0.55
CA LYS A 14 1.52 8.57 -0.42
C LYS A 14 0.16 7.99 -0.77
N PHE A 15 -0.77 8.85 -1.11
CA PHE A 15 -2.12 8.46 -1.45
C PHE A 15 -2.64 9.30 -2.61
N SER A 16 -3.54 8.73 -3.41
CA SER A 16 -4.26 9.47 -4.45
C SER A 16 -5.57 8.78 -4.82
N ASP A 17 -6.62 9.57 -5.06
CA ASP A 17 -7.88 9.10 -5.68
C ASP A 17 -7.81 9.03 -7.22
N GLY A 18 -6.65 9.35 -7.81
CA GLY A 18 -6.43 9.44 -9.24
C GLY A 18 -6.92 10.74 -9.88
N LEU A 19 -7.46 11.68 -9.09
CA LEU A 19 -8.02 12.95 -9.53
C LEU A 19 -7.34 14.11 -8.78
N ALA A 20 -8.09 14.82 -7.93
CA ALA A 20 -7.61 16.01 -7.24
C ALA A 20 -7.10 15.73 -5.82
N TRP A 21 -7.49 14.60 -5.22
CA TRP A 21 -7.08 14.28 -3.86
C TRP A 21 -5.82 13.43 -3.88
N THR A 22 -4.68 14.06 -3.59
CA THR A 22 -3.39 13.39 -3.50
C THR A 22 -2.59 13.97 -2.34
N GLY A 23 -1.69 13.17 -1.77
CA GLY A 23 -0.84 13.63 -0.68
C GLY A 23 0.32 12.69 -0.40
N SER A 24 1.27 13.21 0.37
CA SER A 24 2.44 12.50 0.86
C SER A 24 2.64 12.89 2.31
N ILE A 25 2.63 11.91 3.20
CA ILE A 25 2.81 12.14 4.63
C ILE A 25 4.08 11.45 5.11
N PRO A 26 4.95 12.14 5.86
CA PRO A 26 6.09 11.50 6.50
C PRO A 26 5.64 10.35 7.39
N TRP A 27 6.29 9.21 7.23
CA TRP A 27 6.12 8.01 8.02
C TRP A 27 7.41 7.18 7.98
N PRO A 28 8.35 7.41 8.92
CA PRO A 28 9.57 6.62 9.00
C PRO A 28 9.23 5.22 9.51
N LEU A 29 8.89 4.31 8.59
CA LEU A 29 8.35 2.99 8.88
C LEU A 29 9.30 2.15 9.75
N TRP A 30 10.61 2.38 9.64
CA TRP A 30 11.62 1.71 10.45
C TRP A 30 11.58 2.09 11.95
N LYS A 31 10.94 3.21 12.31
CA LYS A 31 10.84 3.66 13.71
C LYS A 31 9.60 3.13 14.42
N SER A 32 8.49 3.01 13.70
CA SER A 32 7.18 2.67 14.28
C SER A 32 6.38 1.74 13.36
N PRO A 33 6.89 0.56 12.99
CA PRO A 33 6.20 -0.34 12.07
C PRO A 33 4.82 -0.74 12.60
N ASP A 34 4.70 -1.05 13.89
CA ASP A 34 3.45 -1.52 14.52
C ASP A 34 2.33 -0.47 14.52
N GLN A 35 2.65 0.80 14.29
CA GLN A 35 1.67 1.89 14.24
C GLN A 35 1.15 2.17 12.81
N LEU A 36 1.64 1.44 11.81
CA LEU A 36 1.31 1.67 10.40
C LEU A 36 -0.20 1.59 10.16
N ALA A 37 -0.89 0.57 10.68
CA ALA A 37 -2.34 0.43 10.52
C ALA A 37 -3.11 1.66 11.05
N GLY A 38 -2.71 2.18 12.21
CA GLY A 38 -3.29 3.40 12.78
C GLY A 38 -3.09 4.61 11.86
N ARG A 39 -1.90 4.76 11.29
CA ARG A 39 -1.61 5.84 10.35
C ARG A 39 -2.45 5.74 9.08
N LEU A 40 -2.56 4.53 8.51
CA LEU A 40 -3.34 4.26 7.31
C LEU A 40 -4.83 4.52 7.55
N ARG A 41 -5.37 4.18 8.73
CA ARG A 41 -6.75 4.51 9.11
C ARG A 41 -7.02 6.00 9.05
N THR A 42 -6.09 6.85 9.51
CA THR A 42 -6.27 8.30 9.45
C THR A 42 -6.38 8.80 8.00
N ILE A 43 -5.59 8.25 7.08
CA ILE A 43 -5.66 8.60 5.65
C ILE A 43 -7.01 8.16 5.08
N LEU A 44 -7.40 6.90 5.32
CA LEU A 44 -8.64 6.34 4.79
C LEU A 44 -9.88 7.06 5.33
N ALA A 45 -9.87 7.47 6.61
CA ALA A 45 -10.94 8.25 7.21
C ALA A 45 -11.08 9.66 6.63
N SER A 46 -10.01 10.21 6.04
CA SER A 46 -10.06 11.51 5.33
C SER A 46 -10.46 11.40 3.86
N ALA A 47 -10.61 10.18 3.33
CA ALA A 47 -11.02 9.95 1.96
C ALA A 47 -12.55 9.78 1.88
N GLU A 48 -13.25 10.85 1.52
CA GLU A 48 -14.70 10.83 1.33
C GLU A 48 -15.12 9.83 0.23
N ASP A 49 -16.20 9.08 0.47
CA ASP A 49 -16.78 8.11 -0.46
C ASP A 49 -15.83 7.02 -1.01
N CYS A 50 -14.76 6.71 -0.26
CA CYS A 50 -13.82 5.65 -0.60
C CYS A 50 -14.52 4.28 -0.60
N THR A 51 -14.53 3.61 -1.75
CA THR A 51 -15.19 2.29 -1.91
C THR A 51 -14.23 1.13 -2.03
N ALA A 52 -12.94 1.38 -2.29
CA ALA A 52 -11.90 0.35 -2.36
C ALA A 52 -10.51 0.98 -2.21
N VAL A 53 -9.54 0.15 -1.83
CA VAL A 53 -8.14 0.55 -1.65
C VAL A 53 -7.27 -0.22 -2.64
N ALA A 54 -6.47 0.49 -3.42
CA ALA A 54 -5.38 -0.08 -4.22
C ALA A 54 -4.05 0.15 -3.50
N VAL A 55 -3.14 -0.82 -3.53
CA VAL A 55 -1.86 -0.74 -2.81
C VAL A 55 -0.70 -1.10 -3.72
N THR A 56 0.30 -0.22 -3.66
CA THR A 56 1.69 -0.50 -4.01
C THR A 56 2.54 -0.30 -2.75
N MET A 57 3.75 -0.84 -2.74
CA MET A 57 4.67 -0.64 -1.64
C MET A 57 6.12 -0.60 -2.11
N THR A 58 6.91 0.15 -1.35
CA THR A 58 8.38 0.15 -1.37
C THR A 58 8.96 0.07 0.05
N GLY A 59 8.11 0.19 1.08
CA GLY A 59 8.49 0.14 2.48
C GLY A 59 8.86 -1.26 2.98
N GLU A 60 8.58 -2.32 2.22
CA GLU A 60 8.98 -3.69 2.56
C GLU A 60 10.52 -3.87 2.58
N LEU A 61 11.26 -2.90 2.06
CA LEU A 61 12.71 -2.80 2.08
C LEU A 61 13.27 -2.09 3.32
N ALA A 62 12.41 -1.60 4.21
CA ALA A 62 12.86 -0.88 5.41
C ALA A 62 13.60 -1.80 6.38
N ASP A 63 14.62 -1.25 7.06
CA ASP A 63 15.51 -1.97 7.98
C ASP A 63 14.80 -2.65 9.17
N CYS A 64 13.53 -2.31 9.43
CA CYS A 64 12.72 -2.98 10.45
C CYS A 64 12.24 -4.38 10.06
N TYR A 65 12.39 -4.78 8.79
CA TYR A 65 11.95 -6.09 8.32
C TYR A 65 13.13 -7.03 8.04
N PRO A 66 13.06 -8.29 8.50
CA PRO A 66 14.12 -9.27 8.28
C PRO A 66 14.20 -9.77 6.82
N SER A 67 13.17 -9.50 6.01
CA SER A 67 13.14 -9.82 4.59
C SER A 67 12.05 -9.01 3.86
N LYS A 68 12.16 -8.92 2.53
CA LYS A 68 11.10 -8.34 1.68
C LYS A 68 9.74 -9.01 1.93
N ALA A 69 9.73 -10.33 2.02
CA ALA A 69 8.49 -11.08 2.26
C ALA A 69 7.87 -10.72 3.61
N ALA A 70 8.68 -10.60 4.67
CA ALA A 70 8.20 -10.17 5.98
C ALA A 70 7.63 -8.74 5.94
N GLY A 71 8.28 -7.83 5.22
CA GLY A 71 7.79 -6.47 5.02
C GLY A 71 6.46 -6.42 4.26
N VAL A 72 6.32 -7.17 3.16
CA VAL A 72 5.07 -7.30 2.40
C VAL A 72 3.95 -7.83 3.30
N ASN A 73 4.22 -8.90 4.05
CA ASN A 73 3.23 -9.48 4.97
C ASN A 73 2.74 -8.44 5.99
N HIS A 74 3.67 -7.73 6.63
CA HIS A 74 3.33 -6.72 7.64
C HIS A 74 2.56 -5.53 7.04
N ILE A 75 3.00 -5.01 5.89
CA ILE A 75 2.34 -3.89 5.22
C ILE A 75 0.93 -4.28 4.79
N LEU A 76 0.74 -5.45 4.18
CA LEU A 76 -0.59 -5.91 3.75
C LEU A 76 -1.51 -6.16 4.95
N ALA A 77 -1.00 -6.74 6.04
CA ALA A 77 -1.78 -6.89 7.27
C ALA A 77 -2.25 -5.52 7.79
N SER A 78 -1.34 -4.53 7.84
CA SER A 78 -1.64 -3.17 8.29
C SER A 78 -2.67 -2.46 7.39
N VAL A 79 -2.56 -2.62 6.07
CA VAL A 79 -3.53 -2.10 5.10
C VAL A 79 -4.89 -2.74 5.33
N CYS A 80 -4.97 -4.07 5.43
CA CYS A 80 -6.23 -4.78 5.60
C CYS A 80 -6.91 -4.39 6.93
N GLU A 81 -6.13 -4.27 8.00
CA GLU A 81 -6.63 -3.78 9.28
C GLU A 81 -7.21 -2.36 9.16
N ALA A 82 -6.51 -1.48 8.43
CA ALA A 82 -6.95 -0.10 8.24
C ALA A 82 -8.17 0.04 7.31
N ALA A 83 -8.24 -0.77 6.27
CA ALA A 83 -9.32 -0.81 5.30
C ALA A 83 -10.62 -1.39 5.87
N GLY A 84 -10.53 -2.25 6.90
CA GLY A 84 -11.68 -2.88 7.53
C GLY A 84 -12.47 -3.71 6.52
N ARG A 85 -13.65 -3.22 6.12
CA ARG A 85 -14.54 -3.88 5.15
C ARG A 85 -14.30 -3.46 3.71
N LEU A 86 -13.48 -2.44 3.47
CA LEU A 86 -13.19 -1.97 2.13
C LEU A 86 -12.40 -3.04 1.35
N PRO A 87 -12.79 -3.36 0.10
CA PRO A 87 -11.99 -4.22 -0.76
C PRO A 87 -10.58 -3.66 -0.94
N VAL A 88 -9.58 -4.53 -0.75
CA VAL A 88 -8.17 -4.20 -0.99
C VAL A 88 -7.70 -4.91 -2.26
N ARG A 89 -6.99 -4.19 -3.13
CA ARG A 89 -6.30 -4.72 -4.30
C ARG A 89 -4.82 -4.38 -4.23
N VAL A 90 -3.97 -5.38 -4.42
CA VAL A 90 -2.51 -5.23 -4.41
C VAL A 90 -2.02 -5.27 -5.84
N TYR A 91 -1.25 -4.26 -6.25
CA TYR A 91 -0.62 -4.24 -7.56
C TYR A 91 0.70 -5.02 -7.52
N LEU A 92 0.88 -5.91 -8.48
CA LEU A 92 2.07 -6.75 -8.62
C LEU A 92 2.99 -6.27 -9.75
N THR A 93 4.27 -6.62 -9.67
CA THR A 93 5.29 -6.36 -10.69
C THR A 93 5.06 -7.14 -11.99
N ASP A 94 4.12 -8.09 -12.03
CA ASP A 94 3.64 -8.72 -13.26
C ASP A 94 2.43 -7.98 -13.90
N GLY A 95 2.02 -6.86 -13.30
CA GLY A 95 0.97 -5.99 -13.82
C GLY A 95 -0.45 -6.37 -13.41
N ARG A 96 -0.64 -7.40 -12.58
CA ARG A 96 -1.96 -7.78 -12.08
C ARG A 96 -2.34 -7.00 -10.81
N LEU A 97 -3.63 -6.72 -10.66
CA LEU A 97 -4.26 -6.31 -9.40
C LEU A 97 -4.92 -7.54 -8.76
N VAL A 98 -4.45 -7.94 -7.59
CA VAL A 98 -4.89 -9.18 -6.92
C VAL A 98 -5.43 -8.92 -5.51
N SER A 99 -6.04 -9.91 -4.89
CA SER A 99 -6.41 -9.83 -3.47
C SER A 99 -5.17 -9.89 -2.57
N PRO A 100 -5.25 -9.42 -1.31
CA PRO A 100 -4.16 -9.59 -0.34
C PRO A 100 -3.73 -11.05 -0.19
N ALA A 101 -4.69 -11.98 -0.10
CA ALA A 101 -4.39 -13.41 -0.02
C ALA A 101 -3.54 -13.93 -1.19
N ALA A 102 -3.85 -13.50 -2.42
CA ALA A 102 -3.07 -13.88 -3.59
C ALA A 102 -1.68 -13.20 -3.62
N ALA A 103 -1.56 -11.95 -3.18
CA ALA A 103 -0.28 -11.28 -3.03
C ALA A 103 0.62 -11.96 -1.98
N LEU A 104 0.04 -12.41 -0.86
CA LEU A 104 0.75 -13.11 0.21
C LEU A 104 1.25 -14.50 -0.23
N ALA A 105 0.64 -15.11 -1.25
CA ALA A 105 1.13 -16.36 -1.83
C ALA A 105 2.39 -16.17 -2.69
N ALA A 106 2.64 -14.95 -3.19
CA ALA A 106 3.82 -14.60 -3.98
C ALA A 106 4.33 -13.19 -3.62
N PRO A 107 4.79 -12.97 -2.37
CA PRO A 107 5.01 -11.63 -1.83
C PRO A 107 6.07 -10.84 -2.58
N ILE A 108 7.03 -11.53 -3.21
CA ILE A 108 8.08 -10.87 -3.99
C ILE A 108 7.52 -10.11 -5.21
N LEU A 109 6.36 -10.52 -5.74
CA LEU A 109 5.70 -9.81 -6.82
C LEU A 109 5.02 -8.51 -6.34
N ALA A 110 4.69 -8.40 -5.06
CA ALA A 110 4.12 -7.17 -4.50
C ALA A 110 5.20 -6.15 -4.09
N ALA A 111 6.44 -6.60 -3.90
CA ALA A 111 7.57 -5.76 -3.52
C ALA A 111 7.94 -4.76 -4.62
N ALA A 112 8.17 -3.50 -4.23
CA ALA A 112 8.57 -2.40 -5.10
C ALA A 112 7.70 -2.28 -6.37
N SER A 113 6.38 -2.48 -6.29
CA SER A 113 5.54 -2.54 -7.51
C SER A 113 5.15 -1.17 -8.09
N ASN A 114 5.47 -0.07 -7.40
CA ASN A 114 5.09 1.29 -7.77
C ASN A 114 5.72 1.79 -9.09
N TRP A 115 7.01 1.54 -9.34
CA TRP A 115 7.66 1.94 -10.60
C TRP A 115 7.08 1.18 -11.79
N HIS A 116 6.70 -0.08 -11.58
CA HIS A 116 6.07 -0.89 -12.61
C HIS A 116 4.66 -0.40 -12.93
N ALA A 117 3.91 0.08 -11.94
CA ALA A 117 2.59 0.68 -12.14
C ALA A 117 2.67 1.92 -13.04
N LEU A 118 3.66 2.79 -12.80
CA LEU A 118 3.89 3.95 -13.65
C LEU A 118 4.26 3.55 -15.08
N ALA A 119 5.18 2.59 -15.24
CA ALA A 119 5.57 2.11 -16.56
C ALA A 119 4.39 1.51 -17.35
N ARG A 120 3.48 0.81 -16.67
CA ARG A 120 2.26 0.23 -17.27
C ARG A 120 1.17 1.26 -17.59
N LEU A 121 1.17 2.42 -16.94
CA LEU A 121 0.27 3.52 -17.26
C LEU A 121 0.76 4.34 -18.46
N ALA A 122 2.07 4.44 -18.65
CA ALA A 122 2.68 5.26 -19.68
C ALA A 122 2.64 4.66 -21.10
N GLY A 123 2.27 3.38 -21.25
CA GLY A 123 2.17 2.66 -22.53
C GLY A 123 1.10 1.59 -22.50
#